data_AF-A0A292RS21-F1
#
_entry.id   AF-A0A292RS21-F1
#
_cell.length_a   1.000
_cell.length_b   1.000
_cell.length_c   1.000
_cell.angle_alpha   90.00
_cell.angle_beta   90.00
_cell.angle_gamma   90.00
#
_symmetry.space_group_name_H-M   'P 1'
#
loop_
_entity.id
_entity.type
_entity.pdbx_description
1 polymer ?
#
loop_
_entity_poly.entity_id
_entity_poly.type
_entity_poly.pdbx_seq_one_letter_code
_entity_poly.pdbx_strand_id
1 'polypeptide(L)'
;MATNFEFLKKIDKNLYTIINEAEMLYRDEYFEQCMVQTRRFGEHICRNVLGSRCRTERTFDDMLATLKDNVTGEEQEKEFIDDLYFLKKHGNNSAHSVKVHKDGIEALECLQRAFEVAINYCVYSNGAGSRLLKLRYDTELLVTGVKSKKSLSDRYLEEKSKSKPKSEHKQKFQSYKMATKKDKSGVSLFWKFVGVCSFISAVMLLLMALIS
;
A
#
# COMPACT_ATOMS: atom_id res chain seq x y z
N MET A 1 -14.57 8.44 -19.33
CA MET A 1 -14.99 8.08 -17.96
C MET A 1 -13.86 8.46 -17.02
N ALA A 2 -14.15 8.85 -15.77
CA ALA A 2 -13.09 9.08 -14.79
C ALA A 2 -12.48 7.73 -14.37
N THR A 3 -11.16 7.69 -14.19
CA THR A 3 -10.37 6.47 -13.92
C THR A 3 -9.33 6.76 -12.85
N ASN A 4 -8.99 5.76 -12.03
CA ASN A 4 -7.89 5.89 -11.06
C ASN A 4 -6.54 6.12 -11.75
N PHE A 5 -6.39 5.68 -12.99
CA PHE A 5 -5.12 5.65 -13.72
C PHE A 5 -4.92 6.85 -14.65
N GLU A 6 -5.69 7.95 -14.50
CA GLU A 6 -5.60 9.10 -15.41
C GLU A 6 -4.19 9.73 -15.45
N PHE A 7 -3.42 9.60 -14.37
CA PHE A 7 -2.02 10.07 -14.33
C PHE A 7 -1.12 9.35 -15.34
N LEU A 8 -1.43 8.09 -15.68
CA LEU A 8 -0.63 7.26 -16.55
C LEU A 8 -0.77 7.65 -18.03
N LYS A 9 -1.89 8.27 -18.41
CA LYS A 9 -2.23 8.63 -19.78
C LYS A 9 -1.19 9.50 -20.51
N LYS A 10 -0.53 10.38 -19.76
CA LYS A 10 0.54 11.25 -20.30
C LYS A 10 1.92 10.59 -20.29
N ILE A 11 2.07 9.55 -19.49
CA ILE A 11 3.36 8.87 -19.23
C ILE A 11 3.52 7.71 -20.21
N ASP A 12 2.54 6.82 -20.22
CA ASP A 12 2.49 5.69 -21.14
C ASP A 12 1.04 5.42 -21.55
N LYS A 13 0.71 5.81 -22.79
CA LYS A 13 -0.64 5.65 -23.35
C LYS A 13 -1.03 4.18 -23.53
N ASN A 14 -0.07 3.29 -23.81
CA ASN A 14 -0.34 1.88 -23.98
C ASN A 14 -0.73 1.25 -22.64
N LEU A 15 0.09 1.47 -21.61
CA LEU A 15 -0.21 1.02 -20.25
C LEU A 15 -1.53 1.58 -19.73
N TYR A 16 -1.80 2.88 -19.98
CA TYR A 16 -3.09 3.49 -19.65
C TYR A 16 -4.27 2.78 -20.32
N THR A 17 -4.13 2.41 -21.59
CA THR A 17 -5.22 1.75 -22.34
C THR A 17 -5.54 0.39 -21.75
N ILE A 18 -4.51 -0.42 -21.46
CA ILE A 18 -4.67 -1.76 -20.87
C ILE A 18 -5.37 -1.68 -19.50
N ILE A 19 -4.90 -0.78 -18.62
CA ILE A 19 -5.43 -0.72 -17.26
C ILE A 19 -6.81 -0.05 -17.18
N ASN A 20 -7.11 0.90 -18.08
CA ASN A 20 -8.45 1.47 -18.19
C ASN A 20 -9.45 0.42 -18.70
N GLU A 21 -9.04 -0.48 -19.60
CA GLU A 21 -9.85 -1.63 -20.01
C GLU A 21 -10.13 -2.56 -18.80
N ALA A 22 -9.13 -2.83 -17.96
CA ALA A 22 -9.31 -3.60 -16.74
C ALA A 22 -10.36 -2.98 -15.79
N GLU A 23 -10.31 -1.67 -15.55
CA GLU A 23 -11.33 -0.97 -14.74
C GLU A 23 -12.73 -1.04 -15.36
N MET A 24 -12.84 -0.99 -16.69
CA MET A 24 -14.12 -1.16 -17.38
C MET A 24 -14.67 -2.57 -17.19
N LEU A 25 -13.84 -3.59 -17.40
CA LEU A 25 -14.21 -4.99 -17.20
C LEU A 25 -14.66 -5.26 -15.76
N TYR A 26 -14.00 -4.66 -14.77
CA TYR A 26 -14.43 -4.77 -13.38
C TYR A 26 -15.82 -4.18 -13.15
N ARG A 27 -16.10 -2.97 -13.67
CA ARG A 27 -17.42 -2.32 -13.56
C ARG A 27 -18.53 -3.12 -14.22
N ASP A 28 -18.20 -3.81 -15.31
CA ASP A 28 -19.11 -4.66 -16.06
C ASP A 28 -19.17 -6.09 -15.49
N GLU A 29 -18.60 -6.33 -14.30
CA GLU A 29 -18.55 -7.61 -13.58
C GLU A 29 -17.80 -8.74 -14.32
N TYR A 30 -17.01 -8.42 -15.33
CA TYR A 30 -16.08 -9.32 -16.02
C TYR A 30 -14.78 -9.47 -15.22
N PHE A 31 -14.89 -10.01 -14.01
CA PHE A 31 -13.80 -10.07 -13.03
C PHE A 31 -12.58 -10.89 -13.51
N GLU A 32 -12.79 -12.01 -14.19
CA GLU A 32 -11.69 -12.82 -14.73
C GLU A 32 -10.91 -12.08 -15.81
N GLN A 33 -11.62 -11.42 -16.73
CA GLN A 33 -11.00 -10.63 -17.78
C GLN A 33 -10.29 -9.40 -17.19
N CYS A 34 -10.84 -8.80 -16.14
CA CYS A 34 -10.15 -7.76 -15.38
C CYS A 34 -8.78 -8.26 -14.86
N MET A 35 -8.74 -9.43 -14.20
CA MET A 35 -7.49 -10.02 -13.69
C MET A 35 -6.51 -10.40 -14.82
N VAL A 36 -7.01 -10.86 -15.98
CA VAL A 36 -6.17 -11.11 -17.17
C VAL A 36 -5.56 -9.81 -17.70
N GLN A 37 -6.33 -8.72 -17.73
CA GLN A 37 -5.82 -7.42 -18.18
C GLN A 37 -4.83 -6.81 -17.19
N THR A 38 -5.02 -6.95 -15.87
CA THR A 38 -4.02 -6.50 -14.88
C THR A 38 -2.73 -7.31 -14.97
N ARG A 39 -2.79 -8.62 -15.27
CA ARG A 39 -1.60 -9.42 -15.61
C ARG A 39 -0.90 -8.88 -16.84
N ARG A 40 -1.64 -8.64 -17.94
CA ARG A 40 -1.07 -8.09 -19.18
C ARG A 40 -0.41 -6.73 -18.92
N PHE A 41 -1.03 -5.90 -18.10
CA PHE A 41 -0.48 -4.63 -17.65
C PHE A 41 0.86 -4.80 -16.91
N GLY A 42 0.91 -5.69 -15.92
CA GLY A 42 2.13 -6.01 -15.18
C GLY A 42 3.24 -6.55 -16.09
N GLU A 43 2.90 -7.38 -17.08
CA GLU A 43 3.85 -7.89 -18.06
C GLU A 43 4.49 -6.77 -18.90
N HIS A 44 3.70 -5.79 -19.33
CA HIS A 44 4.22 -4.64 -20.09
C HIS A 44 5.08 -3.72 -19.22
N ILE A 45 4.69 -3.48 -17.96
CA ILE A 45 5.52 -2.72 -17.03
C ILE A 45 6.86 -3.41 -16.79
N CYS A 46 6.85 -4.71 -16.51
CA CYS A 46 8.08 -5.48 -16.27
C CYS A 46 9.03 -5.38 -17.49
N ARG A 47 8.47 -5.52 -18.70
CA ARG A 47 9.22 -5.32 -19.95
C ARG A 47 9.80 -3.91 -20.08
N ASN A 48 9.01 -2.89 -19.77
CA ASN A 48 9.45 -1.49 -19.84
C ASN A 48 10.56 -1.17 -18.84
N VAL A 49 10.49 -1.70 -17.61
CA VAL A 49 11.50 -1.51 -16.57
C VAL A 49 12.80 -2.21 -16.92
N LEU A 50 12.74 -3.44 -17.46
CA LEU A 50 13.93 -4.14 -17.92
C LEU A 50 14.58 -3.46 -19.13
N GLY A 51 13.79 -2.85 -20.02
CA GLY A 51 14.28 -2.14 -21.19
C GLY A 51 15.24 -3.00 -22.02
N SER A 52 16.46 -2.53 -22.23
CA SER A 52 17.50 -3.26 -22.98
C SER A 52 18.08 -4.50 -22.27
N ARG A 53 17.72 -4.73 -21.00
CA ARG A 53 18.07 -5.94 -20.24
C ARG A 53 17.10 -7.09 -20.55
N CYS A 54 15.92 -6.81 -21.09
CA CYS A 54 15.01 -7.82 -21.63
C CYS A 54 15.55 -8.32 -22.98
N ARG A 55 16.49 -9.27 -22.96
CA ARG A 55 17.19 -9.77 -24.16
C ARG A 55 16.71 -11.14 -24.60
N THR A 56 16.51 -12.05 -23.66
CA THR A 56 16.21 -13.47 -23.92
C THR A 56 14.91 -13.93 -23.30
N GLU A 57 14.34 -13.12 -22.42
CA GLU A 57 13.11 -13.37 -21.69
C GLU A 57 11.91 -13.40 -22.65
N ARG A 58 11.23 -14.55 -22.70
CA ARG A 58 10.07 -14.75 -23.58
C ARG A 58 8.76 -14.67 -22.83
N THR A 59 8.78 -14.99 -21.54
CA THR A 59 7.58 -15.05 -20.70
C THR A 59 7.61 -13.99 -19.61
N PHE A 60 6.44 -13.71 -19.04
CA PHE A 60 6.34 -12.85 -17.86
C PHE A 60 7.13 -13.41 -16.67
N ASP A 61 7.23 -14.74 -16.52
CA ASP A 61 8.00 -15.35 -15.43
C ASP A 61 9.50 -15.09 -15.57
N ASP A 62 10.04 -15.27 -16.78
CA ASP A 62 11.46 -15.01 -17.06
C ASP A 62 11.82 -13.56 -16.73
N MET A 63 10.96 -12.61 -17.15
CA MET A 63 11.16 -11.20 -16.86
C MET A 63 11.14 -10.90 -15.36
N LEU A 64 10.26 -11.54 -14.58
CA LEU A 64 10.22 -11.37 -13.12
C LEU A 64 11.46 -11.95 -12.44
N ALA A 65 11.95 -13.10 -12.89
CA ALA A 65 13.18 -13.69 -12.38
C ALA A 65 14.37 -12.75 -12.64
N THR A 66 14.54 -12.27 -13.87
CA THR A 66 15.58 -11.29 -14.20
C THR A 66 15.43 -10.01 -13.37
N LEU A 67 14.22 -9.49 -13.20
CA LEU A 67 13.99 -8.29 -12.41
C LEU A 67 14.41 -8.49 -10.95
N LYS A 68 14.05 -9.64 -10.36
CA LYS A 68 14.41 -10.05 -9.00
C LYS A 68 15.92 -10.16 -8.79
N ASP A 69 16.64 -10.71 -9.76
CA ASP A 69 18.10 -10.84 -9.69
C ASP A 69 18.84 -9.48 -9.75
N ASN A 70 18.16 -8.44 -10.24
CA ASN A 70 18.71 -7.08 -10.37
C ASN A 70 18.34 -6.13 -9.22
N VAL A 71 17.60 -6.60 -8.20
CA VAL A 71 17.18 -5.81 -7.04
C VAL A 71 18.38 -5.44 -6.18
N THR A 72 18.44 -4.19 -5.73
CA THR A 72 19.52 -3.67 -4.87
C THR A 72 19.26 -3.91 -3.39
N GLY A 73 18.03 -4.27 -3.03
CA GLY A 73 17.61 -4.69 -1.69
C GLY A 73 16.67 -3.73 -1.00
N GLU A 74 16.32 -2.61 -1.64
CA GLU A 74 15.35 -1.63 -1.15
C GLU A 74 13.96 -2.25 -0.99
N GLU A 75 13.23 -1.83 0.04
CA GLU A 75 11.91 -2.39 0.37
C GLU A 75 10.89 -2.11 -0.73
N GLN A 76 10.95 -0.93 -1.35
CA GLN A 76 10.09 -0.53 -2.46
C GLN A 76 10.27 -1.44 -3.69
N GLU A 77 11.50 -1.86 -3.98
CA GLU A 77 11.78 -2.79 -5.09
C GLU A 77 11.17 -4.17 -4.84
N LYS A 78 11.18 -4.63 -3.58
CA LYS A 78 10.57 -5.90 -3.18
C LYS A 78 9.05 -5.83 -3.29
N GLU A 79 8.43 -4.78 -2.75
CA GLU A 79 6.99 -4.57 -2.86
C GLU A 79 6.53 -4.52 -4.33
N PHE A 80 7.28 -3.80 -5.17
CA PHE A 80 7.00 -3.72 -6.61
C PHE A 80 7.02 -5.10 -7.29
N ILE A 81 8.00 -5.95 -6.96
CA ILE A 81 8.13 -7.30 -7.52
C ILE A 81 7.05 -8.23 -6.97
N ASP A 82 6.75 -8.15 -5.67
CA ASP A 82 5.71 -8.95 -5.03
C ASP A 82 4.34 -8.66 -5.64
N ASP A 83 4.04 -7.38 -5.90
CA ASP A 83 2.81 -7.00 -6.60
C ASP A 83 2.78 -7.53 -8.03
N LEU A 84 3.89 -7.48 -8.78
CA LEU A 84 3.93 -8.08 -10.12
C LEU A 84 3.74 -9.60 -10.10
N TYR A 85 4.31 -10.31 -9.13
CA TYR A 85 4.06 -11.75 -8.94
C TYR A 85 2.60 -12.03 -8.59
N PHE A 86 1.98 -11.19 -7.77
CA PHE A 86 0.57 -11.29 -7.45
C PHE A 86 -0.29 -11.18 -8.71
N LEU A 87 -0.07 -10.14 -9.53
CA LEU A 87 -0.80 -9.94 -10.79
C LEU A 87 -0.61 -11.11 -11.74
N LYS A 88 0.62 -11.63 -11.86
CA LYS A 88 0.92 -12.82 -12.66
C LYS A 88 0.10 -14.03 -12.19
N LYS A 89 0.11 -14.31 -10.89
CA LYS A 89 -0.56 -15.47 -10.30
C LYS A 89 -2.06 -15.43 -10.55
N HIS A 90 -2.72 -14.33 -10.19
CA HIS A 90 -4.18 -14.22 -10.32
C HIS A 90 -4.62 -14.18 -11.78
N GLY A 91 -3.95 -13.43 -12.66
CA GLY A 91 -4.32 -13.43 -14.08
C GLY A 91 -4.07 -14.76 -14.79
N ASN A 92 -3.04 -15.52 -14.42
CA ASN A 92 -2.85 -16.87 -14.94
C ASN A 92 -3.96 -17.82 -14.47
N ASN A 93 -4.33 -17.73 -13.19
CA ASN A 93 -5.42 -18.53 -12.64
C ASN A 93 -6.74 -18.20 -13.36
N SER A 94 -7.06 -16.93 -13.58
CA SER A 94 -8.27 -16.51 -14.29
C SER A 94 -8.27 -16.93 -15.76
N ALA A 95 -7.13 -16.88 -16.46
CA ALA A 95 -7.04 -17.26 -17.87
C ALA A 95 -7.19 -18.78 -18.11
N HIS A 96 -6.77 -19.59 -17.13
CA HIS A 96 -6.70 -21.06 -17.27
C HIS A 96 -7.66 -21.81 -16.34
N SER A 97 -8.52 -21.09 -15.61
CA SER A 97 -9.49 -21.73 -14.74
C SER A 97 -10.51 -22.52 -15.56
N VAL A 98 -10.76 -23.76 -15.14
CA VAL A 98 -11.82 -24.60 -15.70
C VAL A 98 -13.21 -24.15 -15.22
N LYS A 99 -13.27 -23.38 -14.12
CA LYS A 99 -14.50 -22.87 -13.53
C LYS A 99 -14.47 -21.35 -13.48
N VAL A 100 -15.57 -20.72 -13.89
CA VAL A 100 -15.70 -19.27 -13.78
C VAL A 100 -15.87 -18.88 -12.31
N HIS A 101 -14.86 -18.23 -11.75
CA HIS A 101 -14.89 -17.69 -10.41
C HIS A 101 -15.27 -16.21 -10.51
N LYS A 102 -16.50 -15.86 -10.10
CA LYS A 102 -16.96 -14.45 -10.02
C LYS A 102 -16.34 -13.75 -8.80
N ASP A 103 -15.02 -13.73 -8.73
CA ASP A 103 -14.30 -13.18 -7.57
C ASP A 103 -14.03 -11.69 -7.73
N GLY A 104 -15.03 -10.88 -7.36
CA GLY A 104 -14.91 -9.42 -7.36
C GLY A 104 -13.95 -8.87 -6.29
N ILE A 105 -13.59 -9.66 -5.27
CA ILE A 105 -12.65 -9.25 -4.22
C ILE A 105 -11.22 -9.40 -4.75
N GLU A 106 -10.87 -10.56 -5.31
CA GLU A 106 -9.56 -10.78 -5.92
C GLU A 106 -9.32 -9.84 -7.11
N ALA A 107 -10.34 -9.61 -7.94
CA ALA A 107 -10.23 -8.67 -9.05
C ALA A 107 -10.00 -7.22 -8.58
N LEU A 108 -10.59 -6.84 -7.44
CA LEU A 108 -10.36 -5.52 -6.84
C LEU A 108 -8.94 -5.40 -6.29
N GLU A 109 -8.44 -6.42 -5.61
CA GLU A 109 -7.06 -6.44 -5.10
C GLU A 109 -6.06 -6.37 -6.27
N CYS A 110 -6.33 -7.06 -7.38
CA CYS A 110 -5.54 -6.95 -8.60
C CYS A 110 -5.47 -5.51 -9.13
N LEU A 111 -6.59 -4.77 -9.14
CA LEU A 111 -6.59 -3.37 -9.57
C LEU A 111 -5.82 -2.46 -8.60
N GLN A 112 -5.97 -2.69 -7.29
CA GLN A 112 -5.26 -1.93 -6.26
C GLN A 112 -3.75 -2.14 -6.35
N ARG A 113 -3.28 -3.38 -6.51
CA ARG A 113 -1.85 -3.66 -6.69
C ARG A 113 -1.33 -3.16 -8.04
N ALA A 114 -2.12 -3.28 -9.10
CA ALA A 114 -1.76 -2.68 -10.39
C ALA A 114 -1.61 -1.15 -10.29
N PHE A 115 -2.36 -0.49 -9.41
CA PHE A 115 -2.21 0.92 -9.12
C PHE A 115 -0.89 1.24 -8.42
N GLU A 116 -0.50 0.50 -7.38
CA GLU A 116 0.80 0.69 -6.72
C GLU A 116 1.97 0.41 -7.67
N VAL A 117 1.87 -0.65 -8.48
CA VAL A 117 2.83 -0.94 -9.57
C VAL A 117 2.91 0.24 -10.56
N ALA A 118 1.79 0.84 -10.94
CA ALA A 118 1.76 1.99 -11.83
C ALA A 118 2.45 3.23 -11.22
N ILE A 119 2.23 3.49 -9.93
CA ILE A 119 2.89 4.59 -9.21
C ILE A 119 4.39 4.37 -9.17
N ASN A 120 4.85 3.19 -8.75
CA ASN A 120 6.26 2.83 -8.71
C ASN A 120 6.93 2.94 -10.08
N TYR A 121 6.26 2.45 -11.14
CA TYR A 121 6.73 2.62 -12.51
C TYR A 121 6.88 4.09 -12.92
N CYS A 122 5.90 4.94 -12.60
CA CYS A 122 5.96 6.36 -12.93
C CYS A 122 7.06 7.10 -12.18
N VAL A 123 7.31 6.72 -10.92
CA VAL A 123 8.41 7.25 -10.11
C VAL A 123 9.75 6.88 -10.72
N TYR A 124 9.90 5.62 -11.17
CA TYR A 124 11.06 5.15 -11.90
C TYR A 124 11.27 5.89 -13.23
N SER A 125 10.22 6.07 -14.04
CA SER A 125 10.34 6.57 -15.42
C SER A 125 10.48 8.09 -15.53
N ASN A 126 9.86 8.87 -14.64
CA ASN A 126 9.79 10.34 -14.75
C ASN A 126 10.40 11.08 -13.55
N GLY A 127 10.97 10.36 -12.58
CA GLY A 127 11.44 10.93 -11.32
C GLY A 127 10.28 11.29 -10.38
N ALA A 128 10.55 11.24 -9.07
CA ALA A 128 9.54 11.33 -8.02
C ALA A 128 8.80 12.69 -7.99
N GLY A 129 7.69 12.81 -8.70
CA GLY A 129 6.74 13.89 -8.49
C GLY A 129 6.02 13.68 -7.16
N SER A 130 6.22 14.58 -6.18
CA SER A 130 5.59 14.51 -4.83
C SER A 130 4.06 14.42 -4.83
N ARG A 131 3.41 14.71 -5.96
CA ARG A 131 1.97 14.54 -6.17
C ARG A 131 1.54 13.11 -6.50
N LEU A 132 2.39 12.32 -7.16
CA LEU A 132 2.09 10.92 -7.52
C LEU A 132 2.05 10.04 -6.28
N LEU A 133 3.01 10.19 -5.36
CA LEU A 133 3.09 9.42 -4.11
C LEU A 133 1.91 9.67 -3.15
N LYS A 134 1.12 10.73 -3.38
CA LYS A 134 -0.08 11.05 -2.58
C LYS A 134 -1.35 10.44 -3.16
N LEU A 135 -1.28 9.88 -4.37
CA LEU A 135 -2.42 9.23 -4.98
C LEU A 135 -2.72 7.93 -4.21
N ARG A 136 -4.01 7.62 -4.13
CA ARG A 136 -4.54 6.41 -3.52
C ARG A 136 -5.60 5.87 -4.45
N TYR A 137 -5.71 4.55 -4.52
CA TYR A 137 -6.78 3.92 -5.25
C TYR A 137 -8.14 4.29 -4.64
N ASP A 138 -9.05 4.81 -5.44
CA ASP A 138 -10.39 5.23 -5.04
C ASP A 138 -11.41 4.18 -5.56
N THR A 139 -11.82 3.28 -4.66
CA THR A 139 -12.83 2.27 -4.96
C THR A 139 -14.21 2.89 -5.21
N GLU A 140 -14.52 4.04 -4.61
CA GLU A 140 -15.79 4.72 -4.90
C GLU A 140 -15.78 5.30 -6.31
N LEU A 141 -14.65 5.87 -6.75
CA LEU A 141 -14.47 6.29 -8.13
C LEU A 141 -14.65 5.11 -9.09
N LEU A 142 -14.09 3.94 -8.77
CA LEU A 142 -14.23 2.74 -9.59
C LEU A 142 -15.71 2.36 -9.76
N VAL A 143 -16.48 2.29 -8.68
CA VAL A 143 -17.87 1.81 -8.68
C VAL A 143 -18.85 2.86 -9.18
N THR A 144 -18.70 4.12 -8.76
CA THR A 144 -19.67 5.18 -9.03
C THR A 144 -19.33 6.03 -10.26
N GLY A 145 -18.08 5.97 -10.73
CA GLY A 145 -17.56 6.85 -11.78
C GLY A 145 -17.37 8.31 -11.33
N VAL A 146 -17.62 8.62 -10.06
CA VAL A 146 -17.52 9.97 -9.48
C VAL A 146 -16.37 9.99 -8.48
N LYS A 147 -15.43 10.91 -8.67
CA LYS A 147 -14.30 11.07 -7.74
C LYS A 147 -14.80 11.55 -6.38
N SER A 148 -14.39 10.86 -5.32
CA SER A 148 -14.74 11.30 -3.97
C SER A 148 -14.13 12.68 -3.68
N LYS A 149 -14.96 13.59 -3.13
CA LYS A 149 -14.52 14.94 -2.74
C LYS A 149 -13.80 14.98 -1.39
N LYS A 150 -13.91 13.91 -0.58
CA LYS A 150 -13.38 13.85 0.80
C LYS A 150 -12.63 12.53 1.00
N SER A 151 -11.45 12.58 1.60
CA SER A 151 -10.73 11.35 1.96
C SER A 151 -11.46 10.60 3.08
N LEU A 152 -11.18 9.30 3.24
CA LEU A 152 -11.69 8.51 4.38
C LEU A 152 -11.29 9.14 5.72
N SER A 153 -10.08 9.67 5.83
CA SER A 153 -9.63 10.42 7.02
C SER A 153 -10.47 11.67 7.26
N ASP A 154 -10.80 12.43 6.21
CA ASP A 154 -11.65 13.62 6.35
C ASP A 154 -13.05 13.25 6.82
N ARG A 155 -13.61 12.15 6.29
CA ARG A 155 -14.91 11.63 6.71
C ARG A 155 -14.88 11.15 8.16
N TYR A 156 -13.83 10.43 8.55
CA TYR A 156 -13.67 9.99 9.93
C TYR A 156 -13.55 11.18 10.89
N LEU A 157 -12.75 12.20 10.55
CA LEU A 157 -12.61 13.42 11.37
C LEU A 157 -13.94 14.19 11.45
N GLU A 158 -14.69 14.24 10.35
CA GLU A 158 -16.00 14.86 10.30
C GLU A 158 -17.03 14.10 11.15
N GLU A 159 -17.13 12.78 11.03
CA GLU A 159 -18.02 11.96 11.85
C GLU A 159 -17.61 11.97 13.34
N LYS A 160 -16.31 12.01 13.64
CA LYS A 160 -15.80 12.23 15.00
C LYS A 160 -16.17 13.62 15.53
N SER A 161 -16.28 14.63 14.66
CA SER A 161 -16.72 15.97 15.04
C SER A 161 -18.24 16.06 15.25
N LYS A 162 -19.03 15.32 14.46
CA LYS A 162 -20.49 15.23 14.57
C LYS A 162 -20.95 14.40 15.76
N SER A 163 -20.17 13.39 16.16
CA SER A 163 -20.43 12.54 17.33
C SER A 163 -19.99 13.16 18.65
N LYS A 164 -19.42 14.38 18.67
CA LYS A 164 -19.32 15.16 19.91
C LYS A 164 -20.74 15.48 20.40
N PRO A 165 -21.11 15.15 21.65
CA PRO A 165 -22.47 15.34 22.13
C PRO A 165 -22.89 16.80 21.99
N LYS A 166 -24.04 17.02 21.33
CA LYS A 166 -24.73 18.31 21.38
C LYS A 166 -25.05 18.60 22.84
N SER A 167 -24.66 19.81 23.27
CA SER A 167 -24.83 20.35 24.62
C SER A 167 -26.03 19.77 25.37
N GLU A 168 -25.73 19.02 26.43
CA GLU A 168 -26.67 18.72 27.48
C GLU A 168 -27.28 20.02 28.02
N HIS A 169 -28.59 19.98 28.23
CA HIS A 169 -29.31 20.84 29.15
C HIS A 169 -28.43 21.12 30.39
N LYS A 170 -28.41 22.37 30.89
CA LYS A 170 -27.69 22.76 32.12
C LYS A 170 -28.10 21.87 33.30
N GLN A 171 -27.47 20.73 33.46
CA GLN A 171 -27.33 20.02 34.72
C GLN A 171 -25.94 20.34 35.26
N LYS A 172 -25.89 20.68 36.54
CA LYS A 172 -24.69 21.12 37.24
C LYS A 172 -23.56 20.09 37.03
N PHE A 173 -22.62 20.44 36.14
CA PHE A 173 -21.39 19.68 35.97
C PHE A 173 -20.60 19.78 37.28
N GLN A 174 -20.43 18.64 37.95
CA GLN A 174 -19.41 18.49 38.98
C GLN A 174 -18.07 18.63 38.24
N SER A 175 -17.43 19.78 38.38
CA SER A 175 -16.16 20.06 37.72
C SER A 175 -15.09 19.14 38.29
N TYR A 176 -14.77 18.06 37.59
CA TYR A 176 -13.46 17.45 37.72
C TYR A 176 -12.48 18.35 36.98
N LYS A 177 -11.90 19.31 37.72
CA LYS A 177 -10.70 20.02 37.26
C LYS A 177 -9.59 18.98 37.10
N MET A 178 -9.42 18.44 35.89
CA MET A 178 -8.17 17.79 35.54
C MET A 178 -7.15 18.90 35.37
N ALA A 179 -6.43 19.19 36.44
CA ALA A 179 -5.20 19.97 36.36
C ALA A 179 -4.26 19.23 35.40
N THR A 180 -4.00 19.82 34.24
CA THR A 180 -2.86 19.45 33.39
C THR A 180 -1.60 19.66 34.21
N LYS A 181 -1.07 18.59 34.80
CA LYS A 181 0.26 18.60 35.40
C LYS A 181 1.26 18.84 34.27
N LYS A 182 1.99 19.95 34.38
CA LYS A 182 3.22 20.22 33.63
C LYS A 182 4.09 18.97 33.59
N ASP A 183 4.69 18.72 32.43
CA ASP A 183 5.75 17.72 32.25
C ASP A 183 6.75 17.80 33.39
N LYS A 184 6.85 16.70 34.15
CA LYS A 184 7.99 16.51 35.03
C LYS A 184 9.08 15.88 34.19
N SER A 185 10.02 16.71 33.72
CA SER A 185 11.31 16.27 33.23
C SER A 185 11.99 15.41 34.30
N GLY A 186 11.93 14.10 34.13
CA GLY A 186 12.51 13.14 35.06
C GLY A 186 12.43 11.76 34.46
N VAL A 187 13.58 11.08 34.42
CA VAL A 187 13.70 9.70 33.94
C VAL A 187 12.66 8.83 34.64
N SER A 188 11.80 8.18 33.84
CA SER A 188 10.68 7.37 34.31
C SER A 188 11.13 6.31 35.32
N LEU A 189 10.28 6.01 36.30
CA LEU A 189 10.53 4.98 37.33
C LEU A 189 10.96 3.63 36.74
N PHE A 190 10.46 3.30 35.54
CA PHE A 190 10.88 2.13 34.78
C PHE A 190 12.38 2.15 34.48
N TRP A 191 12.91 3.26 33.98
CA TRP A 191 14.32 3.41 33.64
C TRP A 191 15.23 3.44 34.87
N LYS A 192 14.74 3.95 35.99
CA LYS A 192 15.47 3.85 37.28
C LYS A 192 15.56 2.39 37.75
N PHE A 193 14.48 1.63 37.61
CA PHE A 193 14.48 0.21 37.98
C PHE A 193 15.39 -0.62 37.08
N VAL A 194 15.35 -0.40 35.76
CA VAL A 194 16.24 -1.07 34.79
C VAL A 194 17.71 -0.77 35.10
N GLY A 195 18.05 0.47 35.44
CA GLY A 195 19.42 0.84 35.81
C GLY A 195 19.92 0.11 37.07
N VAL A 196 19.09 -0.01 38.11
CA VAL A 196 19.45 -0.72 39.35
C VAL A 196 19.63 -2.22 39.10
N CYS A 197 18.74 -2.87 38.34
CA CYS A 197 18.88 -4.28 38.01
C CYS A 197 20.17 -4.57 37.21
N SER A 198 20.53 -3.71 36.27
CA SER A 198 21.77 -3.84 35.51
C SER A 198 23.01 -3.70 36.40
N PHE A 199 23.01 -2.73 37.33
CA PHE A 199 24.13 -2.55 38.26
C PHE A 199 24.32 -3.75 39.20
N ILE A 200 23.24 -4.31 39.75
CA ILE A 200 23.31 -5.50 40.62
C ILE A 200 23.90 -6.70 39.84
N SER A 201 23.51 -6.89 38.58
CA SER A 201 24.06 -7.97 37.76
C SER A 201 25.57 -7.82 37.51
N ALA A 202 26.05 -6.60 37.32
CA ALA A 202 27.47 -6.33 37.12
C ALA A 202 28.30 -6.57 38.40
N VAL A 203 27.76 -6.20 39.57
CA VAL A 203 28.41 -6.45 40.88
C VAL A 203 28.50 -7.95 41.19
N MET A 204 27.46 -8.73 40.86
CA MET A 204 27.49 -10.18 41.03
C MET A 204 28.54 -10.86 40.15
N LEU A 205 28.72 -10.39 38.90
CA LEU A 205 29.77 -10.90 38.01
C LEU A 205 31.17 -10.53 38.50
N LEU A 206 31.37 -9.33 39.04
CA LEU A 206 32.66 -8.92 39.63
C LEU A 206 33.00 -9.70 40.91
N LEU A 207 32.01 -9.98 41.77
CA LEU A 207 32.20 -10.82 42.95
C LEU A 207 32.56 -12.26 42.58
N MET A 208 31.92 -12.83 41.55
CA MET A 208 32.26 -14.15 41.03
C MET A 208 33.69 -14.19 40.44
N ALA A 209 34.14 -13.11 39.82
CA ALA A 209 35.50 -13.00 39.28
C ALA A 209 36.58 -12.80 40.35
N LEU A 210 36.24 -12.33 41.55
CA LEU A 210 37.17 -12.16 42.68
C LEU A 210 37.27 -13.40 43.59
N ILE A 211 36.31 -14.33 43.48
CA ILE A 211 36.29 -15.60 44.21
C ILE A 211 36.93 -16.74 43.38
N SER A 212 37.18 -16.51 42.08
CA SER A 212 37.89 -17.41 41.18
C SER A 212 39.38 -17.08 41.07
#